data_AF-B4MN79-F1
#
_entry.id   AF-B4MN79-F1
#
_cell.length_a   1.000
_cell.length_b   1.000
_cell.length_c   1.000
_cell.angle_alpha   90.00
_cell.angle_beta   90.00
_cell.angle_gamma   90.00
#
_symmetry.space_group_name_H-M   'P 1'
#
loop_
_entity.id
_entity.type
_entity.pdbx_description
1 polymer ?
#
loop_
_entity_poly.entity_id
_entity_poly.type
_entity_poly.pdbx_seq_one_letter_code
_entity_poly.pdbx_strand_id
1 'polypeptide(L)'
;MACLNTLVRLIIFLVAGGIVRSSLADDTPVTPVIGVLVQEVYKDGLISRHFEGITSYIAASYVKYLEGAGARVVPIWIGRNRTYYDQLLVKINGVLLPGGATWFNQSGGYADAGEYLIQGAMELNDRGVFMPIWGTCLGMELLIFKMANEVETRIDCSSQGQSLPLEFKLDYKESRLFASASDNIITIHSKENVTYNWHKFCYTEEDFSKYGLNESWRVMSVSHDWNNIEFISTVEHRIYPFYGVQFHPEKPLYEFTKASIPHTSASILSGQYFANFFVNEARRNLQKYSNTVDLDLVLIYNFKPEYTSVLGSSYTQQYLFSDGDMGIGDGDDDDDGTSYYPYPNNDDGAATQFCTKTSFLLIITVAVSRWLS
;
A
#
# COMPACT_ATOMS: atom_id res chain seq x y z
N MET A 1 73.14 28.90 4.22
CA MET A 1 73.20 30.07 3.31
C MET A 1 72.52 29.62 2.03
N ALA A 2 71.22 29.93 1.89
CA ALA A 2 70.69 31.04 1.07
C ALA A 2 70.97 30.79 -0.42
N CYS A 3 70.06 30.91 -1.39
CA CYS A 3 68.66 31.32 -1.53
C CYS A 3 68.31 30.88 -2.98
N LEU A 4 67.17 30.21 -3.24
CA LEU A 4 65.94 30.82 -3.79
C LEU A 4 65.89 30.91 -5.33
N ASN A 5 64.69 30.62 -5.86
CA ASN A 5 64.12 30.97 -7.19
C ASN A 5 64.40 30.02 -8.37
N THR A 6 63.43 29.55 -9.17
CA THR A 6 61.95 29.60 -9.19
C THR A 6 61.48 28.58 -10.26
N LEU A 7 60.26 28.03 -10.13
CA LEU A 7 59.45 27.41 -11.22
C LEU A 7 60.09 26.21 -11.95
N VAL A 8 59.57 24.98 -11.86
CA VAL A 8 58.30 24.56 -12.45
C VAL A 8 57.72 23.42 -11.59
N ARG A 9 56.60 23.70 -10.91
CA ARG A 9 55.69 22.71 -10.34
C ARG A 9 54.62 22.43 -11.39
N LEU A 10 54.48 21.18 -11.87
CA LEU A 10 53.17 20.56 -12.11
C LEU A 10 53.31 19.08 -12.47
N ILE A 11 53.52 18.19 -11.49
CA ILE A 11 53.35 16.74 -11.69
C ILE A 11 52.65 16.15 -10.45
N ILE A 12 51.37 15.79 -10.68
CA ILE A 12 50.61 14.68 -10.10
C ILE A 12 50.28 14.79 -8.59
N PHE A 13 49.17 15.46 -8.29
CA PHE A 13 48.25 15.00 -7.24
C PHE A 13 47.14 14.19 -7.91
N LEU A 14 47.22 12.86 -7.82
CA LEU A 14 46.10 11.96 -8.04
C LEU A 14 45.09 12.20 -6.91
N VAL A 15 44.17 13.15 -7.13
CA VAL A 15 42.95 13.25 -6.34
C VAL A 15 42.08 12.08 -6.78
N ALA A 16 41.95 11.08 -5.90
CA ALA A 16 40.87 10.11 -5.93
C ALA A 16 39.55 10.84 -5.63
N GLY A 17 39.11 11.65 -6.60
CA GLY A 17 37.77 12.18 -6.65
C GLY A 17 36.89 11.07 -7.19
N GLY A 18 36.37 10.23 -6.29
CA GLY A 18 35.21 9.44 -6.62
C GLY A 18 34.17 10.40 -7.15
N ILE A 19 33.78 10.23 -8.42
CA ILE A 19 32.61 10.89 -8.96
C ILE A 19 31.45 10.33 -8.15
N VAL A 20 31.08 11.02 -7.08
CA VAL A 20 29.72 10.97 -6.57
C VAL A 20 28.91 11.51 -7.74
N ARG A 21 28.35 10.60 -8.55
CA ARG A 21 27.19 10.95 -9.33
C ARG A 21 26.14 11.31 -8.30
N SER A 22 26.04 12.59 -7.95
CA SER A 22 24.77 13.13 -7.51
C SER A 22 23.82 12.71 -8.62
N SER A 23 22.91 11.78 -8.34
CA SER A 23 21.72 11.68 -9.16
C SER A 23 21.07 13.04 -9.03
N LEU A 24 21.31 13.90 -10.03
CA LEU A 24 20.37 14.95 -10.32
C LEU A 24 19.05 14.19 -10.44
N ALA A 25 18.18 14.41 -9.45
CA ALA A 25 16.81 13.94 -9.53
C ALA A 25 16.33 14.35 -10.91
N ASP A 26 15.88 13.38 -11.69
CA ASP A 26 15.20 13.66 -12.94
C ASP A 26 14.04 14.59 -12.57
N ASP A 27 14.14 15.86 -12.98
CA ASP A 27 13.27 16.96 -12.55
C ASP A 27 11.85 16.83 -13.12
N THR A 28 11.54 15.68 -13.75
CA THR A 28 10.18 15.27 -14.05
C THR A 28 9.42 14.95 -12.77
N PRO A 29 8.33 15.68 -12.45
CA PRO A 29 7.50 15.35 -11.32
C PRO A 29 6.90 13.96 -11.50
N VAL A 30 7.39 12.97 -10.74
CA VAL A 30 6.78 11.63 -10.70
C VAL A 30 5.55 11.70 -9.81
N THR A 31 4.38 11.45 -10.41
CA THR A 31 3.11 11.30 -9.67
C THR A 31 2.80 9.80 -9.54
N PRO A 32 3.33 9.11 -8.52
CA PRO A 32 3.29 7.65 -8.43
C PRO A 32 1.86 7.14 -8.34
N VAL A 33 1.60 6.04 -9.04
CA VAL A 33 0.37 5.26 -8.98
C VAL A 33 0.69 3.96 -8.24
N ILE A 34 0.05 3.73 -7.11
CA ILE A 34 0.27 2.53 -6.30
C ILE A 34 -0.98 1.67 -6.36
N GLY A 35 -0.80 0.39 -6.66
CA GLY A 35 -1.90 -0.57 -6.64
C GLY A 35 -2.19 -1.03 -5.21
N VAL A 36 -3.45 -1.13 -4.83
CA VAL A 36 -3.89 -1.72 -3.55
C VAL A 36 -4.67 -3.00 -3.85
N LEU A 37 -4.19 -4.15 -3.35
CA LEU A 37 -4.84 -5.43 -3.58
C LEU A 37 -6.22 -5.49 -2.91
N VAL A 38 -7.26 -5.80 -3.69
CA VAL A 38 -8.60 -6.07 -3.15
C VAL A 38 -8.62 -7.38 -2.38
N GLN A 39 -9.55 -7.52 -1.45
CA GLN A 39 -9.72 -8.73 -0.64
C GLN A 39 -11.13 -9.26 -0.80
N GLU A 40 -11.27 -10.59 -0.88
CA GLU A 40 -12.56 -11.24 -0.90
C GLU A 40 -13.37 -10.93 0.38
N VAL A 41 -14.68 -10.77 0.20
CA VAL A 41 -15.64 -10.67 1.28
C VAL A 41 -15.93 -12.07 1.83
N TYR A 42 -15.90 -12.20 3.15
CA TYR A 42 -16.28 -13.45 3.80
C TYR A 42 -17.74 -13.80 3.52
N LYS A 43 -17.98 -15.03 3.03
CA LYS A 43 -19.33 -15.56 2.78
C LYS A 43 -20.15 -15.55 4.07
N ASP A 44 -21.40 -15.07 3.98
CA ASP A 44 -22.29 -14.86 5.13
C ASP A 44 -21.75 -13.87 6.20
N GLY A 45 -20.70 -13.12 5.85
CA GLY A 45 -20.09 -12.09 6.67
C GLY A 45 -20.94 -10.83 6.79
N LEU A 46 -20.38 -9.79 7.41
CA LEU A 46 -21.11 -8.53 7.59
C LEU A 46 -21.49 -7.88 6.26
N ILE A 47 -20.53 -7.78 5.34
CA ILE A 47 -20.72 -7.09 4.05
C ILE A 47 -21.70 -7.87 3.16
N SER A 48 -21.50 -9.18 2.97
CA SER A 48 -22.37 -9.99 2.11
C SER A 48 -23.83 -10.03 2.58
N ARG A 49 -24.10 -9.83 3.88
CA ARG A 49 -25.47 -9.77 4.43
C ARG A 49 -26.17 -8.43 4.19
N HIS A 50 -25.44 -7.37 3.86
CA HIS A 50 -25.99 -6.03 3.67
C HIS A 50 -25.87 -5.52 2.24
N PHE A 51 -24.93 -6.06 1.45
CA PHE A 51 -24.67 -5.67 0.08
C PHE A 51 -24.70 -6.89 -0.83
N GLU A 52 -25.80 -7.06 -1.56
CA GLU A 52 -26.00 -8.16 -2.50
C GLU A 52 -25.04 -8.03 -3.70
N GLY A 53 -24.46 -9.16 -4.14
CA GLY A 53 -23.56 -9.21 -5.30
C GLY A 53 -22.14 -8.67 -5.06
N ILE A 54 -21.84 -8.15 -3.87
CA ILE A 54 -20.49 -7.71 -3.51
C ILE A 54 -19.63 -8.91 -3.10
N THR A 55 -18.49 -9.05 -3.75
CA THR A 55 -17.58 -10.20 -3.59
C THR A 55 -16.20 -9.80 -3.09
N SER A 56 -15.80 -8.54 -3.23
CA SER A 56 -14.51 -8.05 -2.73
C SER A 56 -14.57 -6.62 -2.21
N TYR A 57 -13.51 -6.18 -1.52
CA TYR A 57 -13.43 -4.84 -0.95
C TYR A 57 -11.99 -4.33 -0.78
N ILE A 58 -11.87 -3.01 -0.59
CA ILE A 58 -10.69 -2.33 -0.03
C ILE A 58 -11.16 -1.44 1.13
N ALA A 59 -10.52 -1.53 2.29
CA ALA A 59 -10.75 -0.54 3.35
C ALA A 59 -10.22 0.85 2.91
N ALA A 60 -11.07 1.87 3.00
CA ALA A 60 -10.75 3.20 2.46
C ALA A 60 -9.56 3.87 3.16
N SER A 61 -9.20 3.43 4.37
CA SER A 61 -8.02 3.90 5.10
C SER A 61 -6.71 3.62 4.34
N TYR A 62 -6.57 2.50 3.63
CA TYR A 62 -5.37 2.25 2.80
C TYR A 62 -5.26 3.21 1.61
N VAL A 63 -6.40 3.57 1.01
CA VAL A 63 -6.44 4.57 -0.08
C VAL A 63 -6.01 5.94 0.45
N LYS A 64 -6.67 6.40 1.52
CA LYS A 64 -6.37 7.68 2.17
C LYS A 64 -4.91 7.76 2.65
N TYR A 65 -4.37 6.64 3.13
CA TYR A 65 -2.98 6.51 3.58
C TYR A 65 -1.96 6.79 2.48
N LEU A 66 -2.16 6.22 1.30
CA LEU A 66 -1.28 6.46 0.15
C LEU A 66 -1.48 7.86 -0.44
N GLU A 67 -2.72 8.32 -0.56
CA GLU A 67 -3.03 9.67 -1.05
C GLU A 67 -2.49 10.76 -0.12
N GLY A 68 -2.57 10.53 1.19
CA GLY A 68 -2.00 11.41 2.22
C GLY A 68 -0.48 11.57 2.14
N ALA A 69 0.22 10.70 1.40
CA ALA A 69 1.65 10.80 1.10
C ALA A 69 1.96 11.22 -0.36
N GLY A 70 0.92 11.59 -1.13
CA GLY A 70 1.04 12.11 -2.49
C GLY A 70 1.15 11.06 -3.58
N ALA A 71 0.50 9.91 -3.42
CA ALA A 71 0.29 8.92 -4.48
C ALA A 71 -1.16 8.95 -4.99
N ARG A 72 -1.39 8.39 -6.18
CA ARG A 72 -2.72 7.98 -6.66
C ARG A 72 -2.87 6.48 -6.49
N VAL A 73 -4.11 6.01 -6.37
CA VAL A 73 -4.39 4.58 -6.12
C VAL A 73 -5.19 3.96 -7.26
N VAL A 74 -4.81 2.73 -7.61
CA VAL A 74 -5.62 1.83 -8.44
C VAL A 74 -5.96 0.58 -7.62
N PRO A 75 -7.20 0.07 -7.65
CA PRO A 75 -7.51 -1.22 -7.08
C PRO A 75 -6.86 -2.33 -7.93
N ILE A 76 -6.26 -3.33 -7.29
CA ILE A 76 -5.76 -4.54 -7.97
C ILE A 76 -6.76 -5.65 -7.73
N TRP A 77 -7.41 -6.12 -8.79
CA TRP A 77 -8.41 -7.18 -8.73
C TRP A 77 -7.82 -8.55 -8.35
N ILE A 78 -8.55 -9.30 -7.51
CA ILE A 78 -8.34 -10.74 -7.30
C ILE A 78 -9.01 -11.52 -8.45
N GLY A 79 -8.80 -12.84 -8.51
CA GLY A 79 -9.49 -13.71 -9.48
C GLY A 79 -9.04 -13.56 -10.93
N ARG A 80 -7.97 -12.79 -11.20
CA ARG A 80 -7.41 -12.61 -12.55
C ARG A 80 -6.30 -13.63 -12.83
N ASN A 81 -5.97 -13.81 -14.10
CA ASN A 81 -4.84 -14.64 -14.51
C ASN A 81 -3.49 -13.92 -14.35
N ARG A 82 -2.38 -14.65 -14.50
CA ARG A 82 -1.02 -14.10 -14.40
C ARG A 82 -0.77 -12.91 -15.36
N THR A 83 -1.29 -12.98 -16.58
CA THR A 83 -1.13 -11.94 -17.61
C THR A 83 -1.64 -10.59 -17.15
N TYR A 84 -2.79 -10.55 -16.47
CA TYR A 84 -3.34 -9.32 -15.90
C TYR A 84 -2.36 -8.65 -14.93
N TYR A 85 -1.77 -9.43 -14.01
CA TYR A 85 -0.84 -8.90 -13.02
C TYR A 85 0.46 -8.40 -13.65
N ASP A 86 1.02 -9.16 -14.61
CA ASP A 86 2.22 -8.74 -15.34
C ASP A 86 2.00 -7.44 -16.12
N GLN A 87 0.84 -7.30 -16.79
CA GLN A 87 0.46 -6.10 -17.52
C GLN A 87 0.18 -4.90 -16.61
N LEU A 88 -0.32 -5.14 -15.39
CA LEU A 88 -0.56 -4.08 -14.41
C LEU A 88 0.77 -3.58 -13.83
N LEU A 89 1.67 -4.49 -13.44
CA LEU A 89 2.92 -4.15 -12.77
C LEU A 89 3.83 -3.26 -13.65
N VAL A 90 3.79 -3.38 -14.97
CA VAL A 90 4.55 -2.49 -15.86
C VAL A 90 3.91 -1.10 -16.05
N LYS A 91 2.76 -0.82 -15.42
CA LYS A 91 2.06 0.47 -15.51
C LYS A 91 2.03 1.25 -14.19
N ILE A 92 2.22 0.57 -13.06
CA ILE A 92 2.17 1.14 -11.71
C ILE A 92 3.57 1.26 -11.08
N ASN A 93 3.66 2.00 -9.98
CA ASN A 93 4.91 2.39 -9.33
C ASN A 93 5.20 1.61 -8.04
N GLY A 94 4.24 0.86 -7.51
CA GLY A 94 4.37 0.02 -6.32
C GLY A 94 3.07 -0.71 -5.98
N VAL A 95 3.15 -1.68 -5.08
CA VAL A 95 2.01 -2.52 -4.66
C VAL A 95 1.86 -2.51 -3.14
N LEU A 96 0.65 -2.26 -2.65
CA LEU A 96 0.29 -2.44 -1.25
C LEU A 96 -0.61 -3.67 -1.08
N LEU A 97 -0.16 -4.56 -0.20
CA LEU A 97 -0.88 -5.73 0.30
C LEU A 97 -1.52 -5.34 1.66
N PRO A 98 -2.83 -5.05 1.71
CA PRO A 98 -3.48 -4.57 2.93
C PRO A 98 -3.62 -5.67 4.00
N GLY A 99 -3.82 -5.24 5.24
CA GLY A 99 -4.28 -6.11 6.31
C GLY A 99 -5.70 -6.61 6.05
N GLY A 100 -6.11 -7.69 6.71
CA GLY A 100 -7.40 -8.32 6.50
C GLY A 100 -7.56 -9.55 7.40
N ALA A 101 -8.54 -10.40 7.07
CA ALA A 101 -8.83 -11.62 7.84
C ALA A 101 -9.15 -12.81 6.92
N THR A 102 -8.62 -12.80 5.69
CA THR A 102 -8.82 -13.90 4.75
C THR A 102 -7.83 -15.04 5.02
N TRP A 103 -8.20 -16.25 4.58
CA TRP A 103 -7.33 -17.42 4.57
C TRP A 103 -6.49 -17.47 3.28
N PHE A 104 -5.28 -18.01 3.37
CA PHE A 104 -4.39 -18.13 2.22
C PHE A 104 -4.70 -19.32 1.29
N ASN A 105 -5.77 -20.06 1.54
CA ASN A 105 -6.18 -21.23 0.75
C ASN A 105 -7.41 -20.97 -0.14
N GLN A 106 -7.83 -19.71 -0.28
CA GLN A 106 -8.96 -19.34 -1.15
C GLN A 106 -8.49 -19.23 -2.60
N SER A 107 -8.95 -20.16 -3.45
CA SER A 107 -8.66 -20.17 -4.88
C SER A 107 -9.13 -18.89 -5.56
N GLY A 108 -8.24 -18.27 -6.34
CA GLY A 108 -8.48 -16.99 -7.02
C GLY A 108 -8.61 -15.80 -6.06
N GLY A 109 -8.33 -15.98 -4.76
CA GLY A 109 -8.46 -14.94 -3.76
C GLY A 109 -7.21 -14.08 -3.59
N TYR A 110 -7.16 -13.39 -2.46
CA TYR A 110 -6.08 -12.51 -2.04
C TYR A 110 -4.69 -13.15 -2.10
N ALA A 111 -4.56 -14.41 -1.67
CA ALA A 111 -3.27 -15.08 -1.63
C ALA A 111 -2.70 -15.43 -3.02
N ASP A 112 -3.55 -15.91 -3.93
CA ASP A 112 -3.14 -16.24 -5.30
C ASP A 112 -2.76 -14.97 -6.08
N ALA A 113 -3.57 -13.91 -5.96
CA ALA A 113 -3.26 -12.62 -6.54
C ALA A 113 -1.96 -12.03 -5.97
N GLY A 114 -1.76 -12.14 -4.66
CA GLY A 114 -0.52 -11.70 -4.01
C GLY A 114 0.70 -12.48 -4.46
N GLU A 115 0.58 -13.79 -4.72
CA GLU A 115 1.69 -14.58 -5.28
C GLU A 115 2.11 -14.06 -6.65
N TYR A 116 1.17 -13.84 -7.57
CA TYR A 116 1.48 -13.31 -8.88
C TYR A 116 2.12 -11.92 -8.81
N LEU A 117 1.65 -11.06 -7.90
CA LEU A 117 2.23 -9.73 -7.67
C LEU A 117 3.66 -9.82 -7.12
N ILE A 118 3.91 -10.71 -6.15
CA ILE A 118 5.24 -10.90 -5.54
C ILE A 118 6.22 -11.44 -6.58
N GLN A 119 5.84 -12.49 -7.31
CA GLN A 119 6.68 -13.08 -8.37
C GLN A 119 6.97 -12.06 -9.47
N GLY A 120 5.95 -11.37 -9.99
CA GLY A 120 6.13 -10.35 -11.02
C GLY A 120 7.02 -9.19 -10.56
N ALA A 121 6.88 -8.74 -9.30
CA ALA A 121 7.74 -7.71 -8.74
C ALA A 121 9.20 -8.21 -8.58
N MET A 122 9.42 -9.46 -8.14
CA MET A 122 10.77 -10.05 -8.10
C MET A 122 11.40 -10.07 -9.49
N GLU A 123 10.68 -10.56 -10.50
CA GLU A 123 11.15 -10.62 -11.89
C GLU A 123 11.46 -9.23 -12.48
N LEU A 124 10.70 -8.19 -12.11
CA LEU A 124 10.99 -6.81 -12.50
C LEU A 124 12.29 -6.33 -11.85
N ASN A 125 12.44 -6.54 -10.54
CA ASN A 125 13.64 -6.13 -9.81
C ASN A 125 14.89 -6.89 -10.29
N ASP A 126 14.80 -8.18 -10.60
CA ASP A 126 15.89 -9.00 -11.16
C ASP A 126 16.36 -8.46 -12.53
N ARG A 127 15.45 -7.83 -13.29
CA ARG A 127 15.73 -7.16 -14.57
C ARG A 127 16.14 -5.68 -14.41
N GLY A 128 16.33 -5.21 -13.18
CA GLY A 128 16.73 -3.84 -12.87
C GLY A 128 15.60 -2.81 -12.88
N VAL A 129 14.34 -3.25 -12.94
CA VAL A 129 13.17 -2.37 -12.80
C VAL A 129 12.75 -2.35 -11.34
N PHE A 130 12.96 -1.22 -10.68
CA PHE A 130 12.63 -1.05 -9.26
C PHE A 130 11.11 -1.17 -9.04
N MET A 131 10.66 -2.19 -8.31
CA MET A 131 9.24 -2.41 -8.00
C MET A 131 9.03 -2.71 -6.52
N PRO A 132 8.60 -1.74 -5.69
CA PRO A 132 8.42 -1.93 -4.27
C PRO A 132 7.08 -2.56 -3.89
N ILE A 133 7.10 -3.42 -2.87
CA ILE A 133 5.91 -4.02 -2.24
C ILE A 133 5.85 -3.60 -0.77
N TRP A 134 4.66 -3.22 -0.31
CA TRP A 134 4.36 -2.94 1.09
C TRP A 134 3.31 -3.92 1.63
N GLY A 135 3.62 -4.65 2.69
CA GLY A 135 2.68 -5.50 3.42
C GLY A 135 2.30 -4.91 4.77
N THR A 136 1.00 -4.79 5.05
CA THR A 136 0.47 -4.41 6.37
C THR A 136 -0.28 -5.58 6.99
N CYS A 137 0.04 -5.97 8.23
CA CYS A 137 -0.64 -7.04 8.97
C CYS A 137 -0.73 -8.33 8.12
N LEU A 138 -1.93 -8.75 7.69
CA LEU A 138 -2.13 -9.86 6.75
C LEU A 138 -1.26 -9.76 5.48
N GLY A 139 -1.00 -8.56 4.97
CA GLY A 139 -0.11 -8.37 3.81
C GLY A 139 1.36 -8.69 4.11
N MET A 140 1.85 -8.38 5.32
CA MET A 140 3.17 -8.83 5.76
C MET A 140 3.19 -10.35 5.95
N GLU A 141 2.12 -10.91 6.52
CA GLU A 141 1.94 -12.35 6.67
C GLU A 141 2.01 -13.07 5.32
N LEU A 142 1.25 -12.61 4.33
CA LEU A 142 1.22 -13.20 3.00
C LEU A 142 2.56 -13.11 2.31
N LEU A 143 3.19 -11.93 2.39
CA LEU A 143 4.48 -11.66 1.75
C LEU A 143 5.57 -12.62 2.24
N ILE A 144 5.70 -12.78 3.55
CA ILE A 144 6.67 -13.73 4.14
C ILE A 144 6.27 -15.17 3.83
N PHE A 145 5.00 -15.52 3.95
CA PHE A 145 4.49 -16.87 3.68
C PHE A 145 4.80 -17.33 2.24
N LYS A 146 4.52 -16.50 1.24
CA LYS A 146 4.81 -16.81 -0.17
C LYS A 146 6.32 -16.87 -0.44
N MET A 147 7.11 -15.97 0.17
CA MET A 147 8.57 -16.00 0.05
C MET A 147 9.24 -17.13 0.86
N ALA A 148 8.51 -17.77 1.77
CA ALA A 148 8.90 -18.99 2.46
C ALA A 148 8.45 -20.25 1.71
N ASN A 149 8.06 -20.15 0.44
CA ASN A 149 7.48 -21.23 -0.37
C ASN A 149 6.28 -21.90 0.32
N GLU A 150 5.38 -21.08 0.88
CA GLU A 150 4.14 -21.51 1.51
C GLU A 150 4.33 -22.40 2.75
N VAL A 151 5.51 -22.36 3.36
CA VAL A 151 5.74 -22.97 4.67
C VAL A 151 5.08 -22.08 5.73
N GLU A 152 4.18 -22.67 6.53
CA GLU A 152 3.58 -21.98 7.67
C GLU A 152 4.66 -21.73 8.73
N THR A 153 5.04 -20.46 8.86
CA THR A 153 6.10 -19.99 9.75
C THR A 153 5.57 -19.02 10.81
N ARG A 154 4.25 -18.74 10.82
CA ARG A 154 3.61 -17.93 11.84
C ARG A 154 3.30 -18.76 13.09
N ILE A 155 3.22 -18.06 14.21
CA ILE A 155 2.70 -18.58 15.48
C ILE A 155 1.41 -17.86 15.86
N ASP A 156 0.64 -18.46 16.77
CA ASP A 156 -0.47 -17.79 17.42
C ASP A 156 0.03 -16.63 18.29
N CYS A 157 -0.69 -15.51 18.21
CA CYS A 157 -0.44 -14.28 18.96
C CYS A 157 -1.73 -13.67 19.49
N SER A 158 -1.62 -12.92 20.58
CA SER A 158 -2.71 -12.17 21.21
C SER A 158 -2.43 -10.67 21.15
N SER A 159 -2.64 -10.04 19.99
CA SER A 159 -2.44 -8.59 19.84
C SER A 159 -3.62 -7.91 19.12
N GLN A 160 -4.84 -8.28 19.52
CA GLN A 160 -6.05 -7.62 19.04
C GLN A 160 -6.34 -6.37 19.87
N GLY A 161 -6.35 -5.20 19.24
CA GLY A 161 -6.74 -3.94 19.87
C GLY A 161 -5.68 -3.37 20.80
N GLN A 162 -4.40 -3.63 20.50
CA GLN A 162 -3.27 -3.26 21.33
C GLN A 162 -2.45 -2.16 20.64
N SER A 163 -2.23 -1.04 21.32
CA SER A 163 -1.34 0.01 20.83
C SER A 163 0.03 -0.14 21.49
N LEU A 164 1.08 -0.26 20.68
CA LEU A 164 2.42 -0.65 21.15
C LEU A 164 3.51 0.33 20.66
N PRO A 165 4.62 0.45 21.40
CA PRO A 165 5.87 0.99 20.87
C PRO A 165 6.59 -0.07 20.02
N LEU A 166 7.67 0.35 19.37
CA LEU A 166 8.61 -0.49 18.65
C LEU A 166 9.92 -0.61 19.42
N GLU A 167 10.33 -1.85 19.67
CA GLU A 167 11.65 -2.16 20.22
C GLU A 167 12.63 -2.37 19.07
N PHE A 168 13.41 -1.33 18.77
CA PHE A 168 14.33 -1.34 17.62
C PHE A 168 15.53 -2.27 17.83
N LYS A 169 15.90 -3.02 16.79
CA LYS A 169 17.16 -3.79 16.74
C LYS A 169 18.36 -2.86 16.63
N LEU A 170 19.52 -3.22 17.15
CA LEU A 170 20.70 -2.33 17.21
C LEU A 170 21.10 -1.72 15.86
N ASP A 171 20.92 -2.48 14.78
CA ASP A 171 21.28 -2.14 13.41
C ASP A 171 20.11 -1.59 12.57
N TYR A 172 19.01 -1.16 13.20
CA TYR A 172 17.84 -0.61 12.48
C TYR A 172 18.21 0.55 11.54
N LYS A 173 19.25 1.34 11.86
CA LYS A 173 19.71 2.46 11.02
C LYS A 173 20.40 2.01 9.73
N GLU A 174 20.77 0.75 9.61
CA GLU A 174 21.29 0.18 8.36
C GLU A 174 20.17 -0.26 7.41
N SER A 175 18.91 -0.23 7.85
CA SER A 175 17.75 -0.54 7.01
C SER A 175 17.41 0.60 6.06
N ARG A 176 16.75 0.31 4.95
CA ARG A 176 16.17 1.35 4.09
C ARG A 176 15.03 2.05 4.81
N LEU A 177 14.17 1.29 5.49
CA LEU A 177 12.98 1.79 6.14
C LEU A 177 13.26 2.85 7.22
N PHE A 178 14.37 2.75 7.97
CA PHE A 178 14.66 3.65 9.08
C PHE A 178 16.00 4.42 8.97
N ALA A 179 16.80 4.21 7.92
CA ALA A 179 18.07 4.95 7.75
C ALA A 179 17.90 6.47 7.77
N SER A 180 16.80 6.98 7.19
CA SER A 180 16.50 8.42 7.13
C SER A 180 15.46 8.87 8.16
N ALA A 181 15.09 8.02 9.13
CA ALA A 181 14.19 8.40 10.20
C ALA A 181 14.81 9.51 11.05
N SER A 182 14.04 10.57 11.35
CA SER A 182 14.51 11.60 12.28
C SER A 182 14.53 11.06 13.71
N ASP A 183 15.38 11.64 14.56
CA ASP A 183 15.46 11.24 15.98
C ASP A 183 14.10 11.40 16.70
N ASN A 184 13.26 12.35 16.26
CA ASN A 184 11.90 12.51 16.77
C ASN A 184 11.01 11.31 16.40
N ILE A 185 11.06 10.84 15.15
CA ILE A 185 10.31 9.65 14.72
C ILE A 185 10.77 8.42 15.49
N ILE A 186 12.09 8.23 15.65
CA ILE A 186 12.63 7.12 16.44
C ILE A 186 12.18 7.21 17.91
N THR A 187 12.20 8.41 18.49
CA THR A 187 11.78 8.63 19.89
C THR A 187 10.29 8.31 20.08
N ILE A 188 9.43 8.77 19.16
CA ILE A 188 7.99 8.46 19.18
C ILE A 188 7.77 6.94 19.16
N HIS A 189 8.38 6.24 18.20
CA HIS A 189 8.18 4.80 18.06
C HIS A 189 8.75 4.00 19.23
N SER A 190 9.87 4.43 19.82
CA SER A 190 10.50 3.68 20.94
C SER A 190 9.86 3.92 22.30
N LYS A 191 9.09 5.01 22.48
CA LYS A 191 8.58 5.41 23.81
C LYS A 191 7.08 5.48 23.93
N GLU A 192 6.36 5.59 22.82
CA GLU A 192 4.92 5.82 22.81
C GLU A 192 4.18 4.66 22.16
N ASN A 193 2.97 4.40 22.66
CA ASN A 193 2.08 3.35 22.14
C ASN A 193 1.37 3.85 20.87
N VAL A 194 2.12 3.99 19.78
CA VAL A 194 1.65 4.62 18.53
C VAL A 194 1.29 3.64 17.42
N THR A 195 1.67 2.36 17.56
CA THR A 195 1.42 1.35 16.53
C THR A 195 0.23 0.48 16.90
N TYR A 196 -0.85 0.54 16.11
CA TYR A 196 -2.08 -0.20 16.41
C TYR A 196 -2.02 -1.63 15.87
N ASN A 197 -2.09 -2.61 16.75
CA ASN A 197 -2.04 -4.03 16.43
C ASN A 197 -3.46 -4.63 16.46
N TRP A 198 -3.76 -5.41 15.42
CA TRP A 198 -5.03 -6.13 15.27
C TRP A 198 -4.83 -7.46 14.53
N HIS A 199 -4.06 -8.36 15.14
CA HIS A 199 -3.70 -9.65 14.54
C HIS A 199 -3.80 -10.79 15.54
N LYS A 200 -3.87 -12.01 14.99
CA LYS A 200 -3.90 -13.28 15.75
C LYS A 200 -2.68 -14.16 15.46
N PHE A 201 -1.88 -13.78 14.49
CA PHE A 201 -0.68 -14.49 14.07
C PHE A 201 0.48 -13.51 14.04
N CYS A 202 1.67 -13.98 14.38
CA CYS A 202 2.90 -13.21 14.17
C CYS A 202 4.06 -14.10 13.73
N TYR A 203 5.18 -13.45 13.43
CA TYR A 203 6.47 -14.10 13.29
C TYR A 203 7.38 -13.79 14.47
N THR A 204 8.23 -14.75 14.83
CA THR A 204 9.30 -14.57 15.83
C THR A 204 10.67 -14.65 15.15
N GLU A 205 11.70 -14.10 15.79
CA GLU A 205 13.07 -14.27 15.28
C GLU A 205 13.58 -15.70 15.41
N GLU A 206 13.05 -16.46 16.38
CA GLU A 206 13.32 -17.88 16.54
C GLU A 206 12.84 -18.65 15.30
N ASP A 207 11.58 -18.44 14.89
CA ASP A 207 11.03 -19.08 13.69
C ASP A 207 11.72 -18.58 12.42
N PHE A 208 12.02 -17.28 12.32
CA PHE A 208 12.80 -16.76 11.19
C PHE A 208 14.15 -17.47 11.07
N SER A 209 14.85 -17.70 12.17
CA SER A 209 16.13 -18.41 12.18
C SER A 209 15.96 -19.89 11.84
N LYS A 210 14.95 -20.55 12.41
CA LYS A 210 14.62 -21.96 12.18
C LYS A 210 14.33 -22.26 10.71
N TYR A 211 13.67 -21.34 10.01
CA TYR A 211 13.29 -21.49 8.60
C TYR A 211 14.23 -20.75 7.62
N GLY A 212 15.34 -20.19 8.10
CA GLY A 212 16.33 -19.49 7.27
C GLY A 212 15.85 -18.14 6.69
N LEU A 213 14.75 -17.59 7.20
CA LEU A 213 14.20 -16.31 6.73
C LEU A 213 15.07 -15.12 7.14
N ASN A 214 15.86 -15.23 8.21
CA ASN A 214 16.81 -14.21 8.65
C ASN A 214 17.93 -13.92 7.61
N GLU A 215 18.18 -14.85 6.68
CA GLU A 215 19.11 -14.67 5.56
C GLU A 215 18.55 -13.75 4.46
N SER A 216 17.23 -13.76 4.27
CA SER A 216 16.54 -12.99 3.22
C SER A 216 15.87 -11.72 3.75
N TRP A 217 15.50 -11.72 5.03
CA TRP A 217 14.81 -10.62 5.70
C TRP A 217 15.68 -9.99 6.77
N ARG A 218 15.64 -8.65 6.83
CA ARG A 218 16.14 -7.87 7.95
C ARG A 218 14.97 -7.54 8.86
N VAL A 219 15.11 -7.83 10.15
CA VAL A 219 14.18 -7.39 11.20
C VAL A 219 14.67 -6.04 11.73
N MET A 220 13.80 -5.03 11.81
CA MET A 220 14.16 -3.71 12.33
C MET A 220 13.56 -3.42 13.70
N SER A 221 12.44 -4.06 14.04
CA SER A 221 11.87 -3.95 15.37
C SER A 221 11.04 -5.17 15.74
N VAL A 222 10.90 -5.35 17.05
CA VAL A 222 9.97 -6.29 17.69
C VAL A 222 8.98 -5.52 18.58
N SER A 223 7.95 -6.23 19.03
CA SER A 223 6.95 -5.77 20.00
C SER A 223 6.47 -6.98 20.81
N HIS A 224 5.70 -6.74 21.88
CA HIS A 224 5.20 -7.79 22.77
C HIS A 224 3.67 -7.82 22.80
N ASP A 225 3.10 -9.01 22.61
CA ASP A 225 1.64 -9.22 22.62
C ASP A 225 1.07 -9.18 24.07
N TRP A 226 -0.23 -9.40 24.26
CA TRP A 226 -0.86 -9.41 25.60
C TRP A 226 -0.33 -10.51 26.53
N ASN A 227 0.24 -11.58 25.98
CA ASN A 227 0.83 -12.69 26.72
C ASN A 227 2.36 -12.53 26.86
N ASN A 228 2.90 -11.37 26.47
CA ASN A 228 4.33 -11.07 26.46
C ASN A 228 5.15 -11.98 25.52
N ILE A 229 4.54 -12.48 24.45
CA ILE A 229 5.25 -13.12 23.34
C ILE A 229 5.90 -12.00 22.51
N GLU A 230 7.23 -12.06 22.38
CA GLU A 230 7.97 -11.19 21.47
C GLU A 230 7.65 -11.58 20.02
N PHE A 231 7.31 -10.59 19.19
CA PHE A 231 7.04 -10.78 17.79
C PHE A 231 7.67 -9.68 16.94
N ILE A 232 8.00 -10.04 15.70
CA ILE A 232 8.55 -9.13 14.70
C ILE A 232 7.48 -8.12 14.28
N SER A 233 7.75 -6.84 14.49
CA SER A 233 6.81 -5.75 14.18
C SER A 233 7.13 -5.03 12.88
N THR A 234 8.40 -5.00 12.45
CA THR A 234 8.82 -4.47 11.14
C THR A 234 9.92 -5.31 10.48
N VAL A 235 9.81 -5.51 9.16
CA VAL A 235 10.79 -6.21 8.32
C VAL A 235 11.00 -5.52 6.98
N GLU A 236 12.17 -5.73 6.39
CA GLU A 236 12.42 -5.45 4.99
C GLU A 236 13.23 -6.59 4.35
N HIS A 237 12.98 -6.87 3.08
CA HIS A 237 13.74 -7.87 2.36
C HIS A 237 15.15 -7.31 2.05
N ARG A 238 16.19 -8.14 2.10
CA ARG A 238 17.58 -7.67 1.92
C ARG A 238 17.89 -7.25 0.49
N ILE A 239 17.31 -7.94 -0.49
CA ILE A 239 17.54 -7.70 -1.93
C ILE A 239 16.41 -6.86 -2.53
N TYR A 240 15.20 -7.41 -2.59
CA TYR A 240 14.03 -6.72 -3.12
C TYR A 240 13.56 -5.55 -2.23
N PRO A 241 13.01 -4.47 -2.81
CA PRO A 241 12.41 -3.35 -2.07
C PRO A 241 11.04 -3.72 -1.49
N PHE A 242 10.99 -4.80 -0.72
CA PHE A 242 9.80 -5.33 -0.08
C PHE A 242 9.84 -5.03 1.41
N TYR A 243 8.71 -4.56 1.94
CA TYR A 243 8.58 -4.05 3.30
C TYR A 243 7.36 -4.66 3.97
N GLY A 244 7.46 -4.94 5.27
CA GLY A 244 6.37 -5.49 6.06
C GLY A 244 6.26 -4.80 7.41
N VAL A 245 5.04 -4.45 7.81
CA VAL A 245 4.70 -4.02 9.17
C VAL A 245 3.55 -4.85 9.71
N GLN A 246 3.66 -5.35 10.94
CA GLN A 246 2.62 -6.22 11.53
C GLN A 246 1.43 -5.40 12.08
N PHE A 247 1.69 -4.15 12.46
CA PHE A 247 0.69 -3.18 12.91
C PHE A 247 0.04 -2.43 11.73
N HIS A 248 -0.96 -1.62 12.02
CA HIS A 248 -1.75 -0.85 11.06
C HIS A 248 -1.43 0.66 11.13
N PRO A 249 -0.47 1.17 10.32
CA PRO A 249 -0.12 2.59 10.31
C PRO A 249 -1.23 3.49 9.75
N GLU A 250 -2.19 2.94 8.99
CA GLU A 250 -3.29 3.67 8.39
C GLU A 250 -4.41 4.01 9.39
N LYS A 251 -4.60 3.18 10.43
CA LYS A 251 -5.74 3.28 11.35
C LYS A 251 -5.73 4.54 12.22
N PRO A 252 -4.61 4.94 12.85
CA PRO A 252 -4.54 6.17 13.65
C PRO A 252 -5.01 7.43 12.93
N LEU A 253 -4.87 7.48 11.60
CA LEU A 253 -5.24 8.65 10.80
C LEU A 253 -6.69 8.60 10.31
N TYR A 254 -7.22 7.41 10.02
CA TYR A 254 -8.43 7.29 9.17
C TYR A 254 -9.53 6.38 9.70
N GLU A 255 -9.32 5.64 10.79
CA GLU A 255 -10.30 4.69 11.33
C GLU A 255 -10.75 5.07 12.74
N PHE A 256 -12.05 5.32 12.92
CA PHE A 256 -12.63 5.80 14.19
C PHE A 256 -13.59 4.78 14.82
N THR A 257 -13.42 3.50 14.49
CA THR A 257 -14.38 2.44 14.81
C THR A 257 -14.18 1.82 16.20
N LYS A 258 -13.04 2.07 16.85
CA LYS A 258 -12.68 1.48 18.14
C LYS A 258 -11.92 2.48 19.00
N ALA A 259 -12.26 2.54 20.29
CA ALA A 259 -11.58 3.40 21.26
C ALA A 259 -10.12 3.01 21.52
N SER A 260 -9.71 1.79 21.15
CA SER A 260 -8.32 1.34 21.28
C SER A 260 -7.38 1.86 20.19
N ILE A 261 -7.93 2.42 19.09
CA ILE A 261 -7.10 3.02 18.03
C ILE A 261 -6.51 4.33 18.57
N PRO A 262 -5.18 4.50 18.54
CA PRO A 262 -4.54 5.67 19.11
C PRO A 262 -4.63 6.83 18.11
N HIS A 263 -5.21 7.96 18.52
CA HIS A 263 -5.37 9.17 17.69
C HIS A 263 -4.51 10.34 18.19
N THR A 264 -3.41 10.06 18.88
CA THR A 264 -2.49 11.10 19.34
C THR A 264 -1.74 11.71 18.15
N SER A 265 -1.26 12.95 18.30
CA SER A 265 -0.40 13.58 17.28
C SER A 265 0.83 12.72 16.95
N ALA A 266 1.40 12.03 17.94
CA ALA A 266 2.50 11.09 17.75
C ALA A 266 2.08 9.86 16.90
N SER A 267 0.87 9.35 17.09
CA SER A 267 0.33 8.23 16.28
C SER A 267 0.06 8.64 14.84
N ILE A 268 -0.37 9.89 14.61
CA ILE A 268 -0.53 10.46 13.27
C ILE A 268 0.85 10.61 12.59
N LEU A 269 1.84 11.16 13.30
CA LEU A 269 3.21 11.29 12.77
C LEU A 269 3.84 9.92 12.47
N SER A 270 3.57 8.92 13.31
CA SER A 270 3.97 7.52 13.11
C SER A 270 3.40 6.96 11.81
N GLY A 271 2.07 6.98 11.63
CA GLY A 271 1.44 6.48 10.41
C GLY A 271 1.94 7.21 9.16
N GLN A 272 2.01 8.54 9.21
CA GLN A 272 2.46 9.37 8.08
C GLN A 272 3.92 9.08 7.69
N TYR A 273 4.80 8.75 8.64
CA TYR A 273 6.18 8.38 8.35
C TYR A 273 6.27 7.19 7.39
N PHE A 274 5.55 6.11 7.71
CA PHE A 274 5.54 4.90 6.88
C PHE A 274 4.92 5.14 5.51
N ALA A 275 3.86 5.96 5.43
CA ALA A 275 3.23 6.33 4.15
C ALA A 275 4.23 7.08 3.26
N ASN A 276 4.89 8.10 3.83
CA ASN A 276 5.88 8.91 3.11
C ASN A 276 7.05 8.06 2.64
N PHE A 277 7.55 7.15 3.47
CA PHE A 277 8.60 6.22 3.07
C PHE A 277 8.19 5.39 1.86
N PHE A 278 7.04 4.71 1.91
CA PHE A 278 6.62 3.82 0.83
C PHE A 278 6.33 4.57 -0.47
N VAL A 279 5.68 5.74 -0.40
CA VAL A 279 5.46 6.56 -1.60
C VAL A 279 6.78 7.09 -2.17
N ASN A 280 7.77 7.40 -1.33
CA ASN A 280 9.12 7.74 -1.81
C ASN A 280 9.81 6.56 -2.51
N GLU A 281 9.63 5.34 -2.04
CA GLU A 281 10.10 4.15 -2.75
C GLU A 281 9.43 4.01 -4.11
N ALA A 282 8.10 4.21 -4.18
CA ALA A 282 7.38 4.18 -5.45
C ALA A 282 7.87 5.25 -6.45
N ARG A 283 8.30 6.43 -6.00
CA ARG A 283 8.87 7.47 -6.88
C ARG A 283 10.15 7.05 -7.59
N ARG A 284 10.85 6.01 -7.11
CA ARG A 284 12.05 5.45 -7.75
C ARG A 284 11.71 4.55 -8.94
N ASN A 285 10.46 4.12 -9.06
CA ASN A 285 9.95 3.38 -10.20
C ASN A 285 9.42 4.35 -11.27
N LEU A 286 9.97 4.29 -12.49
CA LEU A 286 9.62 5.18 -13.61
C LEU A 286 8.54 4.59 -14.55
N GLN A 287 7.96 3.44 -14.20
CA GLN A 287 6.83 2.87 -14.94
C GLN A 287 5.65 3.84 -14.95
N LYS A 288 4.87 3.79 -16.03
CA LYS A 288 3.70 4.64 -16.22
C LYS A 288 2.74 4.03 -17.23
N TYR A 289 1.48 4.43 -17.15
CA TYR A 289 0.51 4.17 -18.20
C TYR A 289 0.95 4.85 -19.51
N SER A 290 0.64 4.22 -20.64
CA SER A 290 1.01 4.71 -21.97
C SER A 290 0.37 6.05 -22.29
N ASN A 291 -0.87 6.24 -21.82
CA ASN A 291 -1.64 7.46 -21.95
C ASN A 291 -2.45 7.71 -20.66
N THR A 292 -2.90 8.95 -20.47
CA THR A 292 -3.61 9.36 -19.26
C THR A 292 -5.04 8.84 -19.20
N VAL A 293 -5.68 8.59 -20.35
CA VAL A 293 -7.07 8.11 -20.41
C VAL A 293 -7.16 6.70 -19.81
N ASP A 294 -6.24 5.80 -20.17
CA ASP A 294 -6.19 4.45 -19.60
C ASP A 294 -6.06 4.49 -18.07
N LEU A 295 -5.21 5.40 -17.56
CA LEU A 295 -5.07 5.58 -16.11
C LEU A 295 -6.35 6.12 -15.48
N ASP A 296 -6.93 7.17 -16.06
CA ASP A 296 -8.11 7.84 -15.52
C ASP A 296 -9.31 6.89 -15.40
N LEU A 297 -9.42 5.88 -16.27
CA LEU A 297 -10.47 4.85 -16.21
C LEU A 297 -10.30 3.84 -15.06
N VAL A 298 -9.07 3.61 -14.60
CA VAL A 298 -8.77 2.58 -13.59
C VAL A 298 -8.50 3.13 -12.20
N LEU A 299 -8.39 4.47 -12.06
CA LEU A 299 -8.17 5.11 -10.77
C LEU A 299 -9.31 4.83 -9.79
N ILE A 300 -8.96 4.77 -8.50
CA ILE A 300 -9.92 4.60 -7.40
C ILE A 300 -11.02 5.68 -7.39
N TYR A 301 -10.79 6.82 -8.03
CA TYR A 301 -11.74 7.93 -8.17
C TYR A 301 -13.03 7.58 -8.92
N ASN A 302 -13.03 6.49 -9.69
CA ASN A 302 -14.23 6.00 -10.36
C ASN A 302 -15.16 5.21 -9.44
N PHE A 303 -14.70 4.90 -8.22
CA PHE A 303 -15.44 4.09 -7.26
C PHE A 303 -15.86 4.93 -6.06
N LYS A 304 -17.00 4.58 -5.45
CA LYS A 304 -17.53 5.28 -4.28
C LYS A 304 -17.46 4.35 -3.06
N PRO A 305 -16.88 4.79 -1.94
CA PRO A 305 -16.84 3.98 -0.74
C PRO A 305 -18.16 4.06 0.03
N GLU A 306 -18.55 2.95 0.66
CA GLU A 306 -19.72 2.84 1.53
C GLU A 306 -19.36 3.14 2.99
N TYR A 307 -20.29 3.76 3.74
CA TYR A 307 -20.11 4.03 5.16
C TYR A 307 -20.43 2.78 5.99
N THR A 308 -19.44 1.91 6.18
CA THR A 308 -19.63 0.55 6.72
C THR A 308 -19.60 0.46 8.24
N SER A 309 -19.07 1.45 8.97
CA SER A 309 -19.00 1.32 10.44
C SER A 309 -20.36 1.38 11.12
N VAL A 310 -21.40 1.96 10.49
CA VAL A 310 -22.78 1.93 11.03
C VAL A 310 -23.35 0.52 11.10
N LEU A 311 -22.81 -0.39 10.28
CA LEU A 311 -23.17 -1.79 10.26
C LEU A 311 -22.36 -2.61 11.28
N GLY A 312 -21.41 -1.99 12.00
CA GLY A 312 -20.50 -2.66 12.93
C GLY A 312 -19.20 -3.17 12.29
N SER A 313 -18.84 -2.69 11.09
CA SER A 313 -17.54 -2.99 10.50
C SER A 313 -16.38 -2.42 11.34
N SER A 314 -15.23 -3.09 11.29
CA SER A 314 -13.97 -2.54 11.83
C SER A 314 -13.42 -1.38 11.02
N TYR A 315 -14.02 -1.09 9.86
CA TYR A 315 -13.65 0.01 8.98
C TYR A 315 -14.77 1.06 8.90
N THR A 316 -14.40 2.34 8.98
CA THR A 316 -15.28 3.49 8.79
C THR A 316 -15.89 3.46 7.39
N GLN A 317 -15.05 3.30 6.37
CA GLN A 317 -15.49 3.21 4.98
C GLN A 317 -14.78 2.07 4.23
N GLN A 318 -15.50 1.44 3.31
CA GLN A 318 -14.95 0.42 2.41
C GLN A 318 -15.39 0.68 0.98
N TYR A 319 -14.47 0.59 0.03
CA TYR A 319 -14.82 0.41 -1.38
C TYR A 319 -15.25 -1.04 -1.54
N LEU A 320 -16.44 -1.25 -2.09
CA LEU A 320 -17.05 -2.56 -2.29
C LEU A 320 -17.15 -2.84 -3.78
N PHE A 321 -16.78 -4.05 -4.21
CA PHE A 321 -16.72 -4.42 -5.62
C PHE A 321 -17.44 -5.74 -5.86
N SER A 322 -18.08 -5.84 -7.02
CA SER A 322 -18.68 -7.06 -7.57
C SER A 322 -17.72 -7.76 -8.54
N ASP A 323 -18.04 -9.00 -8.93
CA ASP A 323 -17.29 -9.72 -9.97
C ASP A 323 -17.33 -8.96 -11.31
N GLY A 324 -18.46 -8.31 -11.62
CA GLY A 324 -18.59 -7.47 -12.79
C GLY A 324 -17.64 -6.27 -12.82
N ASP A 325 -17.40 -5.62 -11.67
CA ASP A 325 -16.42 -4.53 -11.56
C ASP A 325 -14.99 -5.01 -11.81
N MET A 326 -14.71 -6.26 -11.42
CA MET A 326 -13.41 -6.93 -11.61
C MET A 326 -13.26 -7.55 -13.02
N GLY A 327 -14.29 -7.44 -13.86
CA GLY A 327 -14.34 -8.07 -15.18
C GLY A 327 -14.31 -9.60 -15.12
N ILE A 328 -14.82 -10.20 -14.05
CA ILE A 328 -14.97 -11.65 -13.85
C ILE A 328 -16.42 -12.00 -14.24
N GLY A 329 -16.59 -12.80 -15.29
CA GLY A 329 -17.90 -13.19 -15.83
C GLY A 329 -17.95 -14.67 -16.23
N ASP A 330 -19.16 -15.22 -16.30
CA ASP A 330 -19.42 -16.62 -16.64
C ASP A 330 -19.07 -16.91 -18.11
N GLY A 331 -17.89 -17.51 -18.33
CA GLY A 331 -17.55 -18.31 -19.50
C GLY A 331 -17.47 -17.57 -20.84
N ASP A 332 -16.27 -17.18 -21.23
CA ASP A 332 -15.68 -17.51 -22.54
C ASP A 332 -14.17 -17.23 -22.46
N ASP A 333 -13.37 -18.28 -22.67
CA ASP A 333 -11.91 -18.28 -22.68
C ASP A 333 -11.33 -17.59 -23.93
N ASP A 334 -11.83 -16.38 -24.26
CA ASP A 334 -11.30 -15.54 -25.33
C ASP A 334 -11.07 -14.12 -24.78
N ASP A 335 -10.10 -13.99 -23.86
CA ASP A 335 -9.60 -12.71 -23.32
C ASP A 335 -8.72 -12.01 -24.38
N ASP A 336 -9.34 -11.42 -25.41
CA ASP A 336 -8.76 -10.29 -26.14
C ASP A 336 -9.00 -9.03 -25.31
N GLY A 337 -8.21 -8.83 -24.25
CA GLY A 337 -7.66 -7.56 -23.74
C GLY A 337 -8.48 -6.26 -23.71
N THR A 338 -9.78 -6.24 -24.01
CA THR A 338 -10.59 -5.04 -24.08
C THR A 338 -11.31 -4.85 -22.77
N SER A 339 -10.72 -3.94 -21.99
CA SER A 339 -11.23 -3.34 -20.79
C SER A 339 -12.73 -3.00 -20.87
N TYR A 340 -13.58 -3.78 -20.20
CA TYR A 340 -14.97 -3.39 -19.95
C TYR A 340 -14.98 -2.26 -18.91
N TYR A 341 -15.03 -1.01 -19.37
CA TYR A 341 -15.42 0.13 -18.54
C TYR A 341 -16.70 0.76 -19.08
N PRO A 342 -17.68 1.07 -18.23
CA PRO A 342 -18.96 1.60 -18.66
C PRO A 342 -18.83 3.12 -18.85
N TYR A 343 -18.25 3.53 -19.99
CA TYR A 343 -18.51 4.85 -20.54
C TYR A 343 -19.04 4.69 -21.96
N PRO A 344 -20.13 5.40 -22.33
CA PRO A 344 -20.69 5.28 -23.66
C PRO A 344 -19.65 5.74 -24.68
N ASN A 345 -19.31 4.86 -25.63
CA ASN A 345 -18.60 5.22 -26.84
C ASN A 345 -19.41 6.32 -27.53
N ASN A 346 -18.86 7.54 -27.56
CA ASN A 346 -19.39 8.62 -28.38
C ASN A 346 -18.96 8.39 -29.83
N ASP A 347 -19.52 7.36 -30.44
CA ASP A 347 -19.64 7.26 -31.89
C ASP A 347 -21.12 7.05 -32.18
N ASP A 348 -21.80 8.15 -32.50
CA ASP A 348 -22.79 8.21 -33.58
C ASP A 348 -23.43 9.60 -33.65
N GLY A 349 -23.21 10.28 -34.77
CA GLY A 349 -23.97 11.45 -35.15
C GLY A 349 -25.37 11.05 -35.60
N ALA A 350 -26.40 11.42 -34.84
CA ALA A 350 -27.76 11.56 -35.37
C ALA A 350 -28.62 12.46 -34.49
N ALA A 351 -29.35 13.34 -35.15
CA ALA A 351 -30.20 14.36 -34.57
C ALA A 351 -31.51 13.82 -33.96
N THR A 352 -31.96 14.51 -32.90
CA THR A 352 -33.37 14.79 -32.53
C THR A 352 -34.41 13.65 -32.50
N GLN A 353 -34.97 13.33 -31.31
CA GLN A 353 -36.39 13.63 -30.96
C GLN A 353 -36.80 13.18 -29.53
N PHE A 354 -37.19 14.19 -28.74
CA PHE A 354 -38.23 14.34 -27.70
C PHE A 354 -38.98 13.20 -26.96
N CYS A 355 -39.33 13.59 -25.71
CA CYS A 355 -40.48 13.25 -24.83
C CYS A 355 -40.30 12.11 -23.80
N THR A 356 -40.66 12.21 -22.51
CA THR A 356 -41.45 13.20 -21.73
C THR A 356 -41.32 12.92 -20.21
N LYS A 357 -41.34 14.00 -19.39
CA LYS A 357 -41.92 14.17 -18.02
C LYS A 357 -41.44 13.22 -16.90
N THR A 358 -41.07 13.67 -15.70
CA THR A 358 -41.85 14.56 -14.81
C THR A 358 -40.96 15.17 -13.72
N SER A 359 -41.22 16.43 -13.39
CA SER A 359 -40.51 17.28 -12.44
C SER A 359 -40.80 16.97 -10.96
N PHE A 360 -39.81 17.19 -10.10
CA PHE A 360 -40.03 17.77 -8.76
C PHE A 360 -39.02 18.89 -8.54
N LEU A 361 -39.53 20.12 -8.41
CA LEU A 361 -38.79 21.36 -8.23
C LEU A 361 -38.87 21.72 -6.74
N LEU A 362 -37.72 21.81 -6.05
CA LEU A 362 -37.63 22.44 -4.73
C LEU A 362 -37.01 23.83 -4.91
N ILE A 363 -37.80 24.86 -4.60
CA ILE A 363 -37.42 26.27 -4.69
C ILE A 363 -36.61 26.64 -3.44
N ILE A 364 -35.38 27.14 -3.62
CA ILE A 364 -34.63 27.88 -2.59
C ILE A 364 -34.58 29.34 -3.03
N THR A 365 -35.28 30.21 -2.31
CA THR A 365 -35.22 31.66 -2.48
C THR A 365 -34.10 32.22 -1.60
N VAL A 366 -33.08 32.80 -2.23
CA VAL A 366 -32.06 33.62 -1.56
C VAL A 366 -32.61 35.04 -1.42
N ALA A 367 -32.72 35.54 -0.19
CA ALA A 367 -33.00 36.94 0.09
C ALA A 367 -31.74 37.62 0.63
N VAL A 368 -31.11 38.44 -0.20
CA VAL A 368 -30.11 39.44 0.19
C VAL A 368 -30.84 40.78 0.29
N SER A 369 -30.81 41.43 1.45
CA SER A 369 -31.01 42.87 1.53
C SER A 369 -30.22 43.47 2.68
N ARG A 370 -29.23 44.29 2.31
CA ARG A 370 -28.55 45.29 3.13
C ARG A 370 -29.55 46.26 3.74
N TRP A 371 -29.32 46.70 4.99
CA TRP A 371 -29.63 48.07 5.42
C TRP A 371 -28.51 48.60 6.32
N LEU A 372 -28.14 49.85 6.03
CA LEU A 372 -27.16 50.70 6.71
C LEU A 372 -27.82 51.38 7.91
N SER A 373 -27.16 51.35 9.06
CA SER A 373 -26.96 52.45 10.04
C SER A 373 -26.42 51.87 11.34
#